data_AF-A0A535MUQ6-F1
#
_entry.id   AF-A0A535MUQ6-F1
#
_cell.length_a   1.000
_cell.length_b   1.000
_cell.length_c   1.000
_cell.angle_alpha   90.00
_cell.angle_beta   90.00
_cell.angle_gamma   90.00
#
_symmetry.space_group_name_H-M   'P 1'
#
loop_
_entity.id
_entity.type
_entity.pdbx_description
1 polymer ?
#
loop_
_entity_poly.entity_id
_entity_poly.type
_entity_poly.pdbx_seq_one_letter_code
_entity_poly.pdbx_strand_id
1 'polypeptide(L)' 'MAEPDLIPISKASSEFRLSRSVIFKYLQQGKLQRWQKMGDQRTFIDRQELKRLLQPRIKGRPD' A
#
# COMPACT_ATOMS: atom_id res chain seq x y z
N MET A 1 6.06 16.66 9.11
CA MET A 1 6.03 15.59 8.08
C MET A 1 5.45 14.37 8.76
N ALA A 2 4.36 13.79 8.24
CA ALA A 2 3.86 12.53 8.78
C ALA A 2 4.89 11.44 8.44
N GLU A 3 5.41 10.74 9.44
CA GLU A 3 6.31 9.62 9.23
C GLU A 3 5.55 8.52 8.45
N PRO A 4 6.17 7.89 7.44
CA PRO A 4 5.52 6.82 6.68
C PRO A 4 5.23 5.63 7.60
N ASP A 5 3.98 5.20 7.64
CA ASP A 5 3.53 4.09 8.48
C ASP A 5 3.78 2.78 7.73
N LEU A 6 5.04 2.35 7.76
CA LEU A 6 5.53 1.21 7.00
C LEU A 6 5.07 -0.12 7.63
N ILE A 7 4.20 -0.83 6.92
CA ILE A 7 3.73 -2.16 7.31
C ILE A 7 4.22 -3.22 6.32
N PRO A 8 4.58 -4.42 6.78
CA PRO A 8 4.96 -5.51 5.87
C PRO A 8 3.74 -5.97 5.05
N ILE A 9 3.97 -6.43 3.82
CA ILE A 9 2.90 -6.89 2.92
C ILE A 9 1.98 -7.93 3.59
N SER A 10 2.51 -8.84 4.40
CA SER A 10 1.70 -9.81 5.14
C SER A 10 0.69 -9.17 6.10
N LYS A 11 1.08 -8.07 6.77
CA LYS A 11 0.20 -7.32 7.66
C LYS A 11 -0.84 -6.54 6.86
N ALA A 12 -0.41 -5.87 5.79
CA ALA A 12 -1.31 -5.17 4.88
C ALA A 12 -2.37 -6.10 4.25
N SER A 13 -1.96 -7.30 3.85
CA SER A 13 -2.84 -8.33 3.30
C SER A 13 -3.95 -8.72 4.27
N SER A 14 -3.61 -8.92 5.55
CA SER A 14 -4.58 -9.23 6.60
C SER A 14 -5.49 -8.03 6.93
N GLU A 15 -4.88 -6.86 7.12
CA GLU A 15 -5.59 -5.64 7.54
C GLU A 15 -6.59 -5.14 6.49
N PHE A 16 -6.19 -5.13 5.21
CA PHE A 16 -7.01 -4.65 4.10
C PHE A 16 -7.77 -5.77 3.40
N ARG A 17 -7.67 -7.01 3.89
CA ARG A 17 -8.25 -8.22 3.27
C ARG A 17 -7.94 -8.34 1.77
N LEU A 18 -6.70 -7.99 1.39
CA LEU A 18 -6.23 -8.07 0.01
C LEU A 18 -5.26 -9.22 -0.15
N SER A 19 -5.34 -9.92 -1.28
CA SER A 19 -4.32 -10.91 -1.65
C SER A 19 -2.98 -10.22 -1.85
N ARG A 20 -1.90 -10.87 -1.37
CA ARG A 20 -0.52 -10.37 -1.55
C ARG A 20 -0.21 -10.07 -3.02
N SER A 21 -0.71 -10.89 -3.95
CA SER A 21 -0.56 -10.68 -5.39
C SER A 21 -1.14 -9.36 -5.89
N VAL A 22 -2.25 -8.90 -5.30
CA VAL A 22 -2.86 -7.60 -5.65
C VAL A 22 -1.97 -6.45 -5.17
N ILE A 23 -1.44 -6.57 -3.95
CA ILE A 23 -0.50 -5.58 -3.39
C ILE A 23 0.78 -5.53 -4.25
N PHE A 24 1.34 -6.68 -4.63
CA PHE A 24 2.48 -6.76 -5.55
C PHE A 24 2.16 -6.16 -6.91
N LYS A 25 0.95 -6.35 -7.44
CA LYS A 25 0.51 -5.71 -8.69
C LYS A 25 0.50 -4.19 -8.56
N TYR A 26 0.05 -3.63 -7.44
CA TYR A 26 0.11 -2.18 -7.22
C TYR A 26 1.54 -1.66 -7.12
N LEU A 27 2.45 -2.42 -6.50
CA LEU A 27 3.88 -2.12 -6.49
C LEU A 27 4.48 -2.13 -7.90
N GLN A 28 4.19 -3.16 -8.70
CA GLN A 28 4.65 -3.27 -10.09
C GLN A 28 4.09 -2.15 -10.98
N GLN A 29 2.86 -1.70 -10.71
CA GLN A 29 2.23 -0.58 -11.41
C GLN A 29 2.76 0.79 -10.96
N GLY A 30 3.69 0.85 -10.00
CA GLY A 30 4.20 2.10 -9.44
C GLY A 30 3.17 2.89 -8.63
N LYS A 31 2.07 2.26 -8.22
CA LYS A 31 1.02 2.89 -7.42
C LYS A 31 1.29 2.83 -5.91
N LEU A 32 2.17 1.93 -5.50
CA LEU A 32 2.68 1.84 -4.15
C LEU A 32 4.20 1.94 -4.17
N GLN A 33 4.76 2.59 -3.16
CA GLN A 33 6.20 2.63 -2.96
C GLN A 33 6.67 1.38 -2.21
N ARG A 34 7.71 0.74 -2.76
CA ARG A 34 8.36 -0.43 -2.15
C ARG A 34 9.41 0.03 -1.15
N TRP A 35 9.26 -0.41 0.09
CA TRP A 35 10.25 -0.19 1.15
C TRP A 35 10.88 -1.51 1.57
N GLN A 36 12.19 -1.51 1.76
CA GLN A 36 12.92 -2.66 2.27
C GLN A 36 13.89 -2.15 3.35
N LYS A 37 13.83 -2.75 4.54
CA LYS A 37 14.76 -2.42 5.62
C LYS A 37 16.04 -3.23 5.46
N MET A 38 17.19 -2.61 5.69
CA MET A 38 18.48 -3.31 5.69
C MET A 38 18.44 -4.41 6.76
N GLY A 39 18.73 -5.65 6.36
CA GLY A 39 18.67 -6.82 7.25
C GLY A 39 17.28 -7.48 7.35
N ASP A 40 16.23 -6.91 6.76
CA ASP A 40 14.90 -7.52 6.72
C ASP A 40 14.55 -7.96 5.28
N GLN A 41 14.24 -9.24 5.11
CA GLN A 41 13.89 -9.80 3.79
C GLN A 41 12.45 -9.47 3.37
N ARG A 42 11.65 -8.84 4.24
CA ARG A 42 10.25 -8.52 3.96
C ARG A 42 10.15 -7.23 3.18
N THR A 43 9.15 -7.18 2.33
CA THR A 43 8.74 -5.95 1.67
C THR A 43 7.73 -5.21 2.55
N PHE A 44 7.98 -3.91 2.73
CA PHE A 44 7.14 -2.98 3.45
C PHE A 44 6.49 -2.01 2.46
N ILE A 45 5.30 -1.56 2.81
CA ILE A 45 4.55 -0.55 2.06
C ILE A 45 3.99 0.47 3.04
N ASP A 46 3.72 1.68 2.57
CA ASP A 46 3.07 2.69 3.37
C ASP A 46 1.56 2.38 3.49
N ARG A 47 1.07 2.31 4.74
CA ARG A 47 -0.33 2.04 5.04
C ARG A 47 -1.25 3.13 4.49
N GLN A 48 -0.87 4.40 4.60
CA GLN A 48 -1.73 5.50 4.15
C GLN A 48 -1.86 5.50 2.64
N GLU A 49 -0.79 5.22 1.91
CA GLU A 49 -0.80 5.15 0.45
C GLU A 49 -1.73 4.04 -0.05
N LEU A 50 -1.65 2.84 0.56
CA LEU A 50 -2.58 1.76 0.28
C LEU A 50 -4.03 2.16 0.59
N LYS A 51 -4.26 2.82 1.74
CA LYS A 51 -5.60 3.31 2.11
C LYS A 51 -6.13 4.35 1.11
N ARG A 52 -5.29 5.27 0.62
CA ARG A 52 -5.67 6.28 -0.41
C ARG A 52 -6.00 5.62 -1.74
N LEU A 53 -5.28 4.56 -2.09
CA LEU A 53 -5.48 3.82 -3.33
C LEU A 53 -6.78 2.99 -3.32
N LEU A 54 -7.15 2.45 -2.16
CA LEU A 54 -8.37 1.66 -1.99
C LEU A 54 -9.61 2.51 -1.74
N GLN A 55 -9.43 3.74 -1.24
CA GLN A 55 -10.54 4.66 -1.15
C GLN A 55 -11.10 4.89 -2.57
N PRO A 56 -12.41 4.67 -2.79
CA PRO A 56 -13.01 5.05 -4.06
C PRO A 56 -12.70 6.52 -4.23
N ARG A 57 -12.04 6.87 -5.34
CA ARG A 57 -11.95 8.28 -5.75
C ARG A 57 -13.39 8.69 -5.92
N ILE A 58 -13.97 9.34 -4.90
CA ILE A 58 -15.19 10.11 -5.03
C ILE A 58 -14.75 11.25 -5.94
N LYS A 59 -14.71 10.95 -7.24
CA LYS A 59 -14.51 11.90 -8.30
C LYS A 59 -15.75 12.77 -8.16
N GLY A 60 -15.59 13.94 -7.55
CA GLY A 60 -16.54 15.01 -7.68
C GLY A 60 -16.84 15.12 -9.16
N ARG A 61 -18.01 14.63 -9.56
CA ARG A 61 -18.66 14.93 -10.80
C ARG A 61 -19.45 16.20 -10.47
N PRO A 62 -18.93 17.41 -10.73
CA PRO A 62 -19.84 18.50 -10.97
C PRO A 62 -20.56 18.13 -12.26
N ASP A 63 -21.85 17.83 -12.13
CA ASP A 63 -22.80 17.94 -13.24
C ASP A 63 -22.94 19.41 -13.60
#